data_AF-A0A511YZ99-F1
#
_entry.id   AF-A0A511YZ99-F1
#
_cell.length_a   1.000
_cell.length_b   1.000
_cell.length_c   1.000
_cell.angle_alpha   90.00
_cell.angle_beta   90.00
_cell.angle_gamma   90.00
#
_symmetry.space_group_name_H-M   'P 1'
#
loop_
_entity.id
_entity.type
_entity.pdbx_description
1 polymer ?
#
loop_
_entity_poly.entity_id
_entity_poly.type
_entity_poly.pdbx_seq_one_letter_code
_entity_poly.pdbx_strand_id
1 'polypeptide(L)'
;MTAGRDLLRVLDSVAPPELGGYNVARVPNAPAFRVGRGADGAVVLLTPPEVVGHVGAPVTLRRIVAHSRATVVVHGDSMGPVTETVGVVALREVSASMLPAFCGVAATVVDLIGEEPTPGTVRSALRHVVGLFDPSAFRGGSVLGLWGELLTIAVSSDVEGMVEAWHVATDDRFDFAAPTSRIEVKTTDGGARIHEFSLAQLCPVEGARTRVVSVVTTATEAGTSVASLVEEVQERLHGRVDLAAKVWQMVADTLGEDWMGATTSLRWDREEAVRSMRLFDADDIPRVREELSPAIEAVRLRVDCEAVPAKAEEIRPVGR
;
A
#
# COMPACT_ATOMS: atom_id res chain seq x y z
N MET A 1 -4.10 17.33 0.52
CA MET A 1 -4.30 15.88 0.68
C MET A 1 -4.58 15.62 2.13
N THR A 2 -5.55 14.75 2.37
CA THR A 2 -5.93 14.29 3.69
C THR A 2 -4.90 13.25 4.15
N ALA A 3 -4.38 13.34 5.38
CA ALA A 3 -3.44 12.33 5.88
C ALA A 3 -4.15 11.30 6.77
N GLY A 4 -3.79 10.02 6.67
CA GLY A 4 -4.38 8.95 7.49
C GLY A 4 -4.23 9.21 9.00
N ARG A 5 -3.09 9.73 9.43
CA ARG A 5 -2.84 10.15 10.82
C ARG A 5 -3.77 11.25 11.33
N ASP A 6 -4.28 12.13 10.45
CA ASP A 6 -5.28 13.13 10.85
C ASP A 6 -6.62 12.46 11.15
N LEU A 7 -7.03 11.51 10.31
CA LEU A 7 -8.24 10.71 10.54
C LEU A 7 -8.14 9.88 11.81
N LEU A 8 -6.97 9.27 12.05
CA LEU A 8 -6.72 8.49 13.27
C LEU A 8 -6.85 9.36 14.51
N ARG A 9 -6.23 10.55 14.53
CA ARG A 9 -6.37 11.52 15.63
C ARG A 9 -7.82 11.93 15.88
N VAL A 10 -8.60 12.14 14.83
CA VAL A 10 -10.04 12.44 14.97
C VAL A 10 -10.78 11.23 15.56
N LEU A 11 -10.54 10.03 15.03
CA LEU A 11 -11.18 8.79 15.48
C LEU A 11 -10.88 8.46 16.94
N ASP A 12 -9.69 8.81 17.45
CA ASP A 12 -9.32 8.63 18.86
C ASP A 12 -10.14 9.53 19.81
N SER A 13 -10.69 10.64 19.30
CA SER A 13 -11.57 11.52 20.08
C SER A 13 -13.04 11.10 20.04
N VAL A 14 -13.42 10.18 19.16
CA VAL A 14 -14.80 9.73 18.96
C VAL A 14 -15.05 8.44 19.74
N ALA A 15 -15.89 8.50 20.77
CA ALA A 15 -16.41 7.32 21.46
C ALA A 15 -17.51 6.62 20.62
N PRO A 16 -17.70 5.29 20.73
CA PRO A 16 -18.85 4.62 20.11
C PRO A 16 -20.17 5.12 20.71
N PRO A 17 -21.27 5.14 19.94
CA PRO A 17 -22.58 5.54 20.46
C PRO A 17 -23.14 4.47 21.39
N GLU A 18 -23.88 4.90 22.43
CA GLU A 18 -24.58 3.98 23.36
C GLU A 18 -25.79 3.29 22.71
N LEU A 19 -26.37 3.92 21.69
CA LEU A 19 -27.51 3.44 20.91
C LEU A 19 -27.07 3.19 19.46
N GLY A 20 -27.84 2.42 18.69
CA GLY A 20 -27.49 2.09 17.30
C GLY A 20 -27.19 3.33 16.42
N GLY A 21 -26.46 3.12 15.31
CA GLY A 21 -25.97 4.19 14.44
C GLY A 21 -24.48 4.48 14.66
N TYR A 22 -24.05 5.70 14.34
CA TYR A 22 -22.64 6.12 14.41
C TYR A 22 -22.47 7.43 15.18
N ASN A 23 -21.50 7.49 16.08
CA ASN A 23 -20.89 8.75 16.53
C ASN A 23 -19.80 9.11 15.53
N VAL A 24 -19.78 10.35 15.04
CA VAL A 24 -18.80 10.78 14.03
C VAL A 24 -18.33 12.20 14.26
N ALA A 25 -17.11 12.49 13.80
CA ALA A 25 -16.54 13.82 13.75
C ALA A 25 -16.11 14.16 12.32
N ARG A 26 -16.04 15.46 12.00
CA ARG A 26 -15.67 15.94 10.66
C ARG A 26 -14.20 15.64 10.37
N VAL A 27 -13.91 15.28 9.12
CA VAL A 27 -12.53 15.15 8.65
C VAL A 27 -11.90 16.54 8.49
N PRO A 28 -10.67 16.77 9.00
CA PRO A 28 -9.98 18.04 8.84
C PRO A 28 -9.76 18.34 7.35
N ASN A 29 -9.98 19.58 6.93
CA ASN A 29 -9.85 20.04 5.54
C ASN A 29 -10.75 19.33 4.52
N ALA A 30 -11.74 18.54 4.96
CA ALA A 30 -12.73 17.90 4.11
C ALA A 30 -14.10 17.81 4.82
N PRO A 31 -14.78 18.95 5.05
CA PRO A 31 -15.92 19.04 5.97
C PRO A 31 -17.17 18.26 5.52
N ALA A 32 -17.21 17.85 4.25
CA ALA A 32 -18.25 16.98 3.69
C ALA A 32 -18.08 15.50 4.09
N PHE A 33 -16.93 15.15 4.67
CA PHE A 33 -16.58 13.80 5.13
C PHE A 33 -16.54 13.74 6.65
N ARG A 34 -16.87 12.57 7.18
CA ARG A 34 -16.86 12.32 8.63
C ARG A 34 -16.25 10.96 8.92
N VAL A 35 -15.49 10.84 10.01
CA VAL A 35 -14.95 9.57 10.50
C VAL A 35 -15.51 9.29 11.89
N GLY A 36 -15.73 8.02 12.24
CA GLY A 36 -16.28 7.72 13.54
C GLY A 36 -16.44 6.24 13.86
N ARG A 37 -17.28 5.96 14.84
CA ARG A 37 -17.47 4.63 15.43
C ARG A 37 -18.94 4.23 15.47
N GLY A 38 -19.21 2.96 15.20
CA GLY A 38 -20.53 2.34 15.33
C GLY A 38 -20.72 1.68 16.70
N ALA A 39 -21.98 1.49 17.09
CA ALA A 39 -22.34 0.76 18.31
C ALA A 39 -21.87 -0.71 18.29
N ASP A 40 -21.67 -1.27 17.10
CA ASP A 40 -21.17 -2.63 16.86
C ASP A 40 -19.63 -2.73 16.89
N GLY A 41 -18.95 -1.65 17.29
CA GLY A 41 -17.49 -1.58 17.29
C GLY A 41 -16.88 -1.35 15.90
N ALA A 42 -17.70 -1.08 14.88
CA ALA A 42 -17.19 -0.69 13.56
C ALA A 42 -16.53 0.68 13.60
N VAL A 43 -15.56 0.88 12.70
CA VAL A 43 -14.99 2.20 12.37
C VAL A 43 -15.46 2.58 10.99
N VAL A 44 -15.86 3.84 10.79
CA VAL A 44 -16.52 4.27 9.56
C VAL A 44 -15.93 5.55 8.99
N LEU A 45 -15.80 5.61 7.67
CA LEU A 45 -15.74 6.84 6.88
C LEU A 45 -17.12 7.06 6.24
N LEU A 46 -17.73 8.21 6.53
CA LEU A 46 -18.92 8.70 5.84
C LEU A 46 -18.51 9.71 4.79
N THR A 47 -18.99 9.51 3.56
CA THR A 47 -18.74 10.37 2.41
C THR A 47 -20.02 11.09 1.99
N PRO A 48 -19.95 12.13 1.15
CA PRO A 48 -21.13 12.58 0.41
C PRO A 48 -21.82 11.40 -0.28
N PRO A 49 -23.16 11.35 -0.31
CA PRO A 49 -23.89 10.29 -1.00
C PRO A 49 -23.70 10.41 -2.52
N GLU A 50 -23.72 9.28 -3.21
CA GLU A 50 -23.76 9.26 -4.67
C GLU A 50 -24.99 10.04 -5.21
N VAL A 51 -24.74 10.91 -6.20
CA VAL A 51 -25.69 11.93 -6.65
C VAL A 51 -26.60 11.42 -7.79
N VAL A 52 -26.25 10.33 -8.50
CA VAL A 52 -27.02 9.84 -9.67
C VAL A 52 -26.98 8.30 -9.85
N GLY A 53 -28.11 7.70 -10.25
CA GLY A 53 -28.19 6.36 -10.87
C GLY A 53 -28.67 5.21 -9.97
N HIS A 54 -28.54 3.97 -10.47
CA HIS A 54 -28.80 2.74 -9.69
C HIS A 54 -27.87 2.71 -8.48
N VAL A 55 -28.46 2.80 -7.29
CA VAL A 55 -27.75 2.57 -6.03
C VAL A 55 -27.37 1.09 -6.02
N GLY A 56 -26.11 0.80 -6.32
CA GLY A 56 -25.60 -0.57 -6.24
C GLY A 56 -25.80 -1.11 -4.83
N ALA A 57 -26.08 -2.41 -4.72
CA ALA A 57 -26.16 -3.09 -3.43
C ALA A 57 -24.86 -2.85 -2.63
N PRO A 58 -24.93 -2.79 -1.29
CA PRO A 58 -23.74 -2.71 -0.46
C PRO A 58 -22.80 -3.86 -0.82
N VAL A 59 -21.54 -3.52 -1.05
CA VAL A 59 -20.50 -4.51 -1.25
C VAL A 59 -19.90 -4.83 0.10
N THR A 60 -19.92 -6.10 0.47
CA THR A 60 -19.26 -6.60 1.68
C THR A 60 -18.13 -7.51 1.25
N LEU A 61 -16.91 -7.13 1.61
CA LEU A 61 -15.73 -7.96 1.44
C LEU A 61 -15.07 -8.12 2.81
N ARG A 62 -15.18 -9.34 3.36
CA ARG A 62 -14.64 -9.69 4.68
C ARG A 62 -15.14 -8.72 5.75
N ARG A 63 -14.24 -7.91 6.30
CA ARG A 63 -14.46 -6.94 7.37
C ARG A 63 -14.89 -5.57 6.84
N ILE A 64 -14.85 -5.33 5.53
CA ILE A 64 -15.20 -4.04 4.95
C ILE A 64 -16.55 -4.08 4.28
N VAL A 65 -17.34 -3.06 4.60
CA VAL A 65 -18.62 -2.78 3.99
C VAL A 65 -18.52 -1.43 3.29
N ALA A 66 -18.73 -1.41 1.98
CA ALA A 66 -18.80 -0.19 1.20
C ALA A 66 -20.19 -0.04 0.58
N HIS A 67 -20.79 1.13 0.78
CA HIS A 67 -22.08 1.45 0.20
C HIS A 67 -22.08 2.91 -0.27
N SER A 68 -22.25 3.13 -1.56
CA SER A 68 -22.21 4.50 -2.13
C SER A 68 -23.38 5.40 -1.75
N ARG A 69 -24.44 4.83 -1.17
CA ARG A 69 -25.62 5.57 -0.71
C ARG A 69 -26.45 4.74 0.26
N ALA A 70 -26.23 4.92 1.55
CA ALA A 70 -26.97 4.30 2.65
C ALA A 70 -27.67 5.37 3.49
N THR A 71 -28.82 5.01 4.07
CA THR A 71 -29.45 5.81 5.13
C THR A 71 -28.95 5.30 6.47
N VAL A 72 -28.34 6.19 7.26
CA VAL A 72 -27.75 5.86 8.56
C VAL A 72 -28.23 6.85 9.62
N VAL A 73 -28.15 6.42 10.89
CA VAL A 73 -28.37 7.30 12.03
C VAL A 73 -27.02 7.80 12.51
N VAL A 74 -26.87 9.12 12.61
CA VAL A 74 -25.67 9.79 13.08
C VAL A 74 -26.00 10.56 14.35
N HIS A 75 -25.13 10.45 15.34
CA HIS A 75 -25.19 11.20 16.59
C HIS A 75 -24.09 12.26 16.53
N GLY A 76 -24.47 13.53 16.71
CA GLY A 76 -23.53 14.67 16.73
C GLY A 76 -23.40 15.30 18.12
N ASP A 77 -22.48 16.25 18.28
CA ASP A 77 -22.07 16.79 19.58
C ASP A 77 -23.14 17.57 20.37
N SER A 78 -24.31 17.90 19.80
CA SER A 78 -25.27 18.80 20.47
C SER A 78 -26.74 18.70 20.06
N MET A 79 -27.08 17.91 19.04
CA MET A 79 -28.46 17.65 18.62
C MET A 79 -28.64 16.13 18.62
N GLY A 80 -29.77 15.63 19.12
CA GLY A 80 -30.08 14.20 19.17
C GLY A 80 -29.94 13.49 17.81
N PRO A 81 -30.11 12.16 17.77
CA PRO A 81 -29.83 11.36 16.57
C PRO A 81 -30.53 11.91 15.33
N VAL A 82 -29.77 12.05 14.24
CA VAL A 82 -30.26 12.50 12.93
C VAL A 82 -30.12 11.37 11.93
N THR A 83 -31.19 11.13 11.16
CA THR A 83 -31.17 10.20 10.03
C THR A 83 -30.68 10.95 8.79
N GLU A 84 -29.62 10.44 8.16
CA GLU A 84 -29.00 11.06 6.99
C GLU A 84 -28.72 10.03 5.89
N THR A 85 -28.66 10.48 4.63
CA THR A 85 -28.21 9.65 3.50
C THR A 85 -26.78 10.02 3.11
N VAL A 86 -25.89 9.03 3.13
CA VAL A 86 -24.43 9.20 2.96
C VAL A 86 -23.83 8.04 2.19
N GLY A 87 -22.60 8.19 1.70
CA GLY A 87 -21.77 7.03 1.38
C GLY A 87 -21.12 6.48 2.65
N VAL A 88 -20.89 5.18 2.71
CA VAL A 88 -20.34 4.47 3.88
C VAL A 88 -19.19 3.58 3.45
N VAL A 89 -18.05 3.70 4.14
CA VAL A 89 -17.00 2.68 4.20
C VAL A 89 -16.81 2.31 5.66
N ALA A 90 -17.18 1.10 6.03
CA ALA A 90 -17.07 0.63 7.41
C ALA A 90 -16.09 -0.55 7.48
N LEU A 91 -15.18 -0.51 8.46
CA LEU A 91 -14.39 -1.63 8.92
C LEU A 91 -15.05 -2.24 10.17
N ARG A 92 -15.31 -3.54 10.14
CA ARG A 92 -15.89 -4.34 11.22
C ARG A 92 -14.83 -5.23 11.87
N GLU A 93 -15.16 -5.79 13.04
CA GLU A 93 -14.26 -6.68 13.81
C GLU A 93 -12.88 -6.04 14.05
N VAL A 94 -12.90 -4.76 14.45
CA VAL A 94 -11.73 -3.89 14.49
C VAL A 94 -10.75 -4.32 15.59
N SER A 95 -9.46 -4.33 15.27
CA SER A 95 -8.34 -4.38 16.21
C SER A 95 -7.53 -3.08 16.10
N ALA A 96 -6.83 -2.72 17.17
CA ALA A 96 -6.05 -1.48 17.22
C ALA A 96 -4.99 -1.40 16.12
N SER A 97 -4.39 -2.53 15.73
CA SER A 97 -3.37 -2.61 14.67
C SER A 97 -3.91 -2.27 13.28
N MET A 98 -5.22 -2.41 13.04
CA MET A 98 -5.83 -2.16 11.73
C MET A 98 -6.19 -0.69 11.48
N LEU A 99 -6.27 0.13 12.53
CA LEU A 99 -6.75 1.50 12.41
C LEU A 99 -5.87 2.39 11.53
N PRO A 100 -4.53 2.37 11.62
CA PRO A 100 -3.68 3.23 10.78
C PRO A 100 -3.85 2.92 9.29
N ALA A 101 -3.85 1.63 8.95
CA ALA A 101 -4.08 1.13 7.60
C ALA A 101 -5.45 1.57 7.04
N PHE A 102 -6.52 1.37 7.81
CA PHE A 102 -7.85 1.83 7.42
C PHE A 102 -7.91 3.35 7.22
N CYS A 103 -7.30 4.13 8.12
CA CYS A 103 -7.30 5.58 8.02
C CYS A 103 -6.50 6.07 6.81
N GLY A 104 -5.41 5.40 6.43
CA GLY A 104 -4.65 5.71 5.22
C GLY A 104 -5.46 5.46 3.93
N VAL A 105 -6.18 4.33 3.87
CA VAL A 105 -7.12 4.06 2.78
C VAL A 105 -8.25 5.09 2.77
N ALA A 106 -8.89 5.35 3.92
CA ALA A 106 -9.97 6.32 4.06
C ALA A 106 -9.53 7.73 3.61
N ALA A 107 -8.32 8.16 3.95
CA ALA A 107 -7.76 9.43 3.49
C ALA A 107 -7.60 9.47 1.96
N THR A 108 -7.16 8.36 1.35
CA THR A 108 -7.11 8.22 -0.11
C THR A 108 -8.52 8.31 -0.74
N VAL A 109 -9.55 7.76 -0.08
CA VAL A 109 -10.96 7.91 -0.53
C VAL A 109 -11.41 9.35 -0.50
N VAL A 110 -11.10 10.07 0.58
CA VAL A 110 -11.44 11.50 0.71
C VAL A 110 -10.84 12.27 -0.46
N ASP A 111 -9.56 12.04 -0.76
CA ASP A 111 -8.85 12.73 -1.83
C ASP A 111 -9.33 12.31 -3.23
N LEU A 112 -9.71 11.05 -3.45
CA LEU A 112 -10.29 10.57 -4.72
C LEU A 112 -11.68 11.17 -4.99
N ILE A 113 -12.48 11.38 -3.95
CA ILE A 113 -13.85 11.91 -4.09
C ILE A 113 -13.82 13.43 -4.25
N GLY A 114 -12.94 14.12 -3.50
CA GLY A 114 -12.85 15.58 -3.48
C GLY A 114 -14.04 16.26 -2.79
N GLU A 115 -13.99 17.59 -2.69
CA GLU A 115 -15.03 18.38 -2.02
C GLU A 115 -16.34 18.48 -2.83
N GLU A 116 -16.23 18.50 -4.16
CA GLU A 116 -17.35 18.62 -5.09
C GLU A 116 -17.42 17.37 -6.00
N PRO A 117 -17.95 16.24 -5.49
CA PRO A 117 -17.96 15.01 -6.27
C PRO A 117 -18.91 15.12 -7.47
N THR A 118 -18.38 14.85 -8.66
CA THR A 118 -19.20 14.66 -9.86
C THR A 118 -20.00 13.34 -9.79
N PRO A 119 -21.12 13.22 -10.51
CA PRO A 119 -21.87 11.97 -10.58
C PRO A 119 -21.01 10.74 -10.91
N GLY A 120 -21.08 9.71 -10.09
CA GLY A 120 -20.34 8.46 -10.23
C GLY A 120 -18.98 8.42 -9.52
N THR A 121 -18.45 9.56 -9.06
CA THR A 121 -17.14 9.63 -8.41
C THR A 121 -17.12 8.85 -7.10
N VAL A 122 -18.15 8.99 -6.26
CA VAL A 122 -18.27 8.26 -4.98
C VAL A 122 -18.27 6.76 -5.24
N ARG A 123 -19.13 6.28 -6.13
CA ARG A 123 -19.19 4.86 -6.51
C ARG A 123 -17.87 4.34 -7.08
N SER A 124 -17.18 5.15 -7.89
CA SER A 124 -15.89 4.76 -8.48
C SER A 124 -14.81 4.62 -7.39
N ALA A 125 -14.68 5.63 -6.53
CA ALA A 125 -13.73 5.62 -5.41
C ALA A 125 -14.00 4.45 -4.46
N LEU A 126 -15.26 4.22 -4.09
CA LEU A 126 -15.65 3.11 -3.23
C LEU A 126 -15.39 1.74 -3.87
N ARG A 127 -15.60 1.60 -5.19
CA ARG A 127 -15.27 0.36 -5.89
C ARG A 127 -13.76 0.12 -5.92
N HIS A 128 -12.97 1.18 -6.09
CA HIS A 128 -11.52 1.08 -6.03
C HIS A 128 -11.07 0.57 -4.66
N VAL A 129 -11.62 1.15 -3.59
CA VAL A 129 -11.39 0.71 -2.20
C VAL A 129 -11.78 -0.74 -2.02
N VAL A 130 -12.98 -1.13 -2.42
CA VAL A 130 -13.43 -2.54 -2.39
C VAL A 130 -12.47 -3.45 -3.15
N GLY A 131 -11.95 -3.02 -4.30
CA GLY A 131 -10.94 -3.76 -5.06
C GLY A 131 -9.63 -4.00 -4.30
N LEU A 132 -9.24 -3.09 -3.41
CA LEU A 132 -8.11 -3.30 -2.48
C LEU A 132 -8.34 -4.50 -1.55
N PHE A 133 -9.58 -4.92 -1.34
CA PHE A 133 -9.95 -5.98 -0.39
C PHE A 133 -10.40 -7.27 -1.09
N ASP A 134 -10.24 -7.36 -2.40
CA ASP A 134 -10.53 -8.57 -3.15
C ASP A 134 -9.46 -9.64 -2.89
N PRO A 135 -9.78 -10.76 -2.22
CA PRO A 135 -8.80 -11.79 -1.90
C PRO A 135 -8.26 -12.52 -3.13
N SER A 136 -8.89 -12.41 -4.30
CA SER A 136 -8.37 -12.96 -5.55
C SER A 136 -7.14 -12.22 -6.08
N ALA A 137 -6.85 -11.03 -5.57
CA ALA A 137 -5.69 -10.22 -5.96
C ALA A 137 -4.40 -10.57 -5.19
N PHE A 138 -4.44 -11.56 -4.29
CA PHE A 138 -3.27 -11.94 -3.51
C PHE A 138 -2.12 -12.47 -4.38
N ARG A 139 -0.98 -11.78 -4.38
CA ARG A 139 0.20 -12.12 -5.19
C ARG A 139 1.21 -12.99 -4.45
N GLY A 140 1.13 -13.08 -3.12
CA GLY A 140 2.05 -13.86 -2.31
C GLY A 140 3.45 -13.26 -2.25
N GLY A 141 3.73 -12.50 -1.19
CA GLY A 141 5.06 -11.97 -0.89
C GLY A 141 5.33 -11.92 0.61
N SER A 142 6.59 -11.70 1.01
CA SER A 142 6.94 -11.52 2.42
C SER A 142 6.76 -10.05 2.83
N VAL A 143 6.38 -9.80 4.09
CA VAL A 143 6.27 -8.43 4.62
C VAL A 143 7.61 -7.69 4.53
N LEU A 144 8.72 -8.40 4.74
CA LEU A 144 10.08 -7.87 4.61
C LEU A 144 10.41 -7.47 3.17
N GLY A 145 10.01 -8.29 2.19
CA GLY A 145 10.18 -7.98 0.76
C GLY A 145 9.46 -6.68 0.39
N LEU A 146 8.16 -6.61 0.71
CA LEU A 146 7.34 -5.41 0.51
C LEU A 146 7.92 -4.18 1.21
N TRP A 147 8.38 -4.34 2.46
CA TRP A 147 9.02 -3.27 3.21
C TRP A 147 10.27 -2.74 2.48
N GLY A 148 11.09 -3.63 1.93
CA GLY A 148 12.25 -3.27 1.14
C GLY A 148 11.91 -2.58 -0.18
N GLU A 149 10.88 -3.04 -0.89
CA GLU A 149 10.37 -2.39 -2.10
C GLU A 149 9.91 -0.96 -1.81
N LEU A 150 9.08 -0.79 -0.78
CA LEU A 150 8.60 0.52 -0.35
C LEU A 150 9.73 1.43 0.13
N LEU A 151 10.71 0.91 0.86
CA LEU A 151 11.89 1.68 1.26
C LEU A 151 12.65 2.15 0.02
N THR A 152 12.82 1.27 -0.98
CA THR A 152 13.49 1.58 -2.24
C THR A 152 12.78 2.70 -3.00
N ILE A 153 11.44 2.68 -3.03
CA ILE A 153 10.63 3.80 -3.55
C ILE A 153 10.87 5.05 -2.71
N ALA A 154 10.74 4.95 -1.39
CA ALA A 154 10.79 6.06 -0.45
C ALA A 154 12.15 6.80 -0.44
N VAL A 155 13.26 6.14 -0.80
CA VAL A 155 14.58 6.79 -0.90
C VAL A 155 14.97 7.16 -2.33
N SER A 156 14.17 6.80 -3.33
CA SER A 156 14.43 7.12 -4.72
C SER A 156 14.43 8.64 -4.95
N SER A 157 15.23 9.09 -5.93
CA SER A 157 15.18 10.46 -6.45
C SER A 157 13.92 10.71 -7.31
N ASP A 158 13.28 9.65 -7.82
CA ASP A 158 12.07 9.70 -8.65
C ASP A 158 10.98 8.75 -8.10
N VAL A 159 10.30 9.19 -7.03
CA VAL A 159 9.24 8.42 -6.36
C VAL A 159 8.08 8.14 -7.30
N GLU A 160 7.60 9.15 -8.01
CA GLU A 160 6.49 8.98 -8.97
C GLU A 160 6.87 7.94 -10.02
N GLY A 161 8.09 8.00 -10.56
CA GLY A 161 8.53 7.07 -11.57
C GLY A 161 8.70 5.64 -11.05
N MET A 162 9.19 5.48 -9.82
CA MET A 162 9.25 4.17 -9.16
C MET A 162 7.86 3.59 -8.93
N VAL A 163 6.91 4.38 -8.41
CA VAL A 163 5.53 3.91 -8.20
C VAL A 163 4.87 3.54 -9.53
N GLU A 164 5.08 4.31 -10.60
CA GLU A 164 4.55 3.99 -11.92
C GLU A 164 5.12 2.67 -12.47
N ALA A 165 6.42 2.39 -12.24
CA ALA A 165 7.10 1.17 -12.66
C ALA A 165 6.83 -0.06 -11.77
N TRP A 166 6.28 0.13 -10.57
CA TRP A 166 6.10 -0.93 -9.58
C TRP A 166 5.03 -1.96 -10.00
N HIS A 167 5.39 -3.24 -10.06
CA HIS A 167 4.54 -4.40 -10.37
C HIS A 167 3.57 -4.18 -11.55
N VAL A 168 4.12 -3.81 -12.70
CA VAL A 168 3.36 -3.75 -13.96
C VAL A 168 3.29 -5.13 -14.61
N ALA A 169 2.06 -5.55 -14.95
CA ALA A 169 1.73 -6.89 -15.48
C ALA A 169 2.55 -7.37 -16.70
N THR A 170 3.22 -6.44 -17.39
CA THR A 170 4.06 -6.74 -18.56
C THR A 170 5.33 -7.50 -18.19
N ASP A 171 5.83 -7.40 -16.95
CA ASP A 171 7.03 -8.10 -16.52
C ASP A 171 7.04 -8.40 -15.01
N ASP A 172 6.09 -9.23 -14.55
CA ASP A 172 5.93 -9.66 -13.14
C ASP A 172 7.14 -10.45 -12.57
N ARG A 173 8.24 -10.59 -13.33
CA ARG A 173 9.51 -11.18 -12.85
C ARG A 173 10.29 -10.26 -11.92
N PHE A 174 10.04 -8.96 -12.02
CA PHE A 174 10.79 -7.90 -11.34
C PHE A 174 9.85 -7.00 -10.56
N ASP A 175 10.30 -6.48 -9.42
CA ASP A 175 9.50 -5.54 -8.63
C ASP A 175 9.20 -4.25 -9.41
N PHE A 176 10.16 -3.75 -10.20
CA PHE A 176 9.97 -2.54 -11.02
C PHE A 176 10.32 -2.79 -12.48
N ALA A 177 9.42 -2.42 -13.38
CA ALA A 177 9.63 -2.49 -14.81
C ALA A 177 9.22 -1.18 -15.52
N ALA A 178 10.15 -0.63 -16.30
CA ALA A 178 9.97 0.52 -17.19
C ALA A 178 10.58 0.18 -18.56
N PRO A 179 10.30 0.91 -19.66
CA PRO A 179 10.65 0.48 -21.02
C PRO A 179 12.08 -0.07 -21.20
N THR A 180 13.08 0.60 -20.62
CA THR A 180 14.51 0.21 -20.75
C THR A 180 15.16 -0.16 -19.41
N SER A 181 14.37 -0.37 -18.35
CA SER A 181 14.88 -0.63 -17.00
C SER A 181 14.09 -1.73 -16.29
N ARG A 182 14.80 -2.61 -15.60
CA ARG A 182 14.25 -3.57 -14.62
C ARG A 182 14.99 -3.40 -13.30
N ILE A 183 14.26 -3.42 -12.20
CA ILE A 183 14.84 -3.38 -10.86
C ILE A 183 14.19 -4.48 -10.03
N GLU A 184 15.01 -5.35 -9.48
CA GLU A 184 14.64 -6.32 -8.44
C GLU A 184 15.13 -5.81 -7.08
N VAL A 185 14.32 -5.92 -6.04
CA VAL A 185 14.69 -5.59 -4.67
C VAL A 185 14.83 -6.88 -3.86
N LYS A 186 15.98 -7.03 -3.21
CA LYS A 186 16.24 -8.14 -2.30
C LYS A 186 16.58 -7.61 -0.93
N THR A 187 15.79 -8.03 0.06
CA THR A 187 15.91 -7.60 1.45
C THR A 187 16.11 -8.80 2.35
N THR A 188 17.06 -8.69 3.27
CA THR A 188 17.35 -9.72 4.28
C THR A 188 17.55 -9.09 5.64
N ASP A 189 17.12 -9.78 6.69
CA ASP A 189 17.30 -9.38 8.08
C ASP A 189 18.34 -10.23 8.86
N GLY A 190 19.04 -11.14 8.15
CA GLY A 190 19.97 -12.11 8.74
C GLY A 190 21.41 -11.62 8.93
N GLY A 191 21.69 -10.31 8.82
CA GLY A 191 23.01 -9.70 8.98
C GLY A 191 24.03 -9.97 7.85
N ALA A 192 23.88 -11.07 7.09
CA ALA A 192 24.68 -11.36 5.91
C ALA A 192 23.92 -10.98 4.62
N ARG A 193 24.62 -10.42 3.62
CA ARG A 193 24.03 -10.05 2.32
C ARG A 193 23.85 -11.25 1.41
N ILE A 194 23.08 -12.23 1.87
CA ILE A 194 22.76 -13.45 1.14
C ILE A 194 21.32 -13.35 0.66
N HIS A 195 21.13 -13.46 -0.66
CA HIS A 195 19.83 -13.29 -1.29
C HIS A 195 19.45 -14.49 -2.13
N GLU A 196 18.15 -14.76 -2.20
CA GLU A 196 17.60 -15.77 -3.10
C GLU A 196 17.09 -15.14 -4.40
N PHE A 197 17.53 -15.68 -5.52
CA PHE A 197 17.13 -15.26 -6.87
C PHE A 197 16.51 -16.42 -7.61
N SER A 198 15.50 -16.16 -8.45
CA SER A 198 15.26 -17.06 -9.58
C SER A 198 16.32 -16.79 -10.65
N LEU A 199 16.78 -17.81 -11.38
CA LEU A 199 17.73 -17.60 -12.48
C LEU A 199 17.16 -16.61 -13.52
N ALA A 200 15.84 -16.65 -13.74
CA ALA A 200 15.15 -15.75 -14.67
C ALA A 200 15.31 -14.26 -14.31
N GLN A 201 15.45 -13.91 -13.02
CA GLN A 201 15.71 -12.54 -12.56
C GLN A 201 17.14 -12.07 -12.87
N LEU A 202 18.07 -12.99 -13.10
CA LEU A 202 19.47 -12.68 -13.42
C LEU A 202 19.78 -12.83 -14.92
N CYS A 203 18.83 -13.31 -15.72
CA CYS A 203 18.96 -13.39 -17.16
C CYS A 203 18.77 -12.01 -17.81
N PRO A 204 19.53 -11.68 -18.87
CA PRO A 204 19.33 -10.44 -19.61
C PRO A 204 17.91 -10.30 -20.14
N VAL A 205 17.40 -9.07 -20.13
CA VAL A 205 16.14 -8.69 -20.78
C VAL A 205 16.50 -7.83 -21.98
N GLU A 206 16.10 -8.24 -23.18
CA GLU A 206 16.44 -7.52 -24.40
C GLU A 206 15.92 -6.08 -24.35
N GLY A 207 16.79 -5.11 -24.64
CA GLY A 207 16.45 -3.69 -24.62
C GLY A 207 16.30 -3.06 -23.23
N ALA A 208 16.52 -3.81 -22.14
CA ALA A 208 16.42 -3.29 -20.78
C ALA A 208 17.65 -3.62 -19.93
N ARG A 209 18.06 -2.67 -19.09
CA ARG A 209 19.11 -2.91 -18.07
C ARG A 209 18.46 -3.45 -16.81
N THR A 210 18.91 -4.63 -16.36
CA THR A 210 18.46 -5.26 -15.13
C THR A 210 19.40 -4.95 -13.97
N ARG A 211 18.86 -4.35 -12.92
CA ARG A 211 19.59 -4.00 -11.70
C ARG A 211 18.96 -4.66 -10.49
N VAL A 212 19.76 -4.89 -9.46
CA VAL A 212 19.31 -5.42 -8.17
C VAL A 212 19.63 -4.42 -7.07
N VAL A 213 18.60 -4.01 -6.32
CA VAL A 213 18.75 -3.26 -5.07
C VAL A 213 18.82 -4.26 -3.93
N SER A 214 19.95 -4.28 -3.23
CA SER A 214 20.23 -5.19 -2.13
C SER A 214 20.20 -4.43 -0.81
N VAL A 215 19.32 -4.85 0.09
CA VAL A 215 19.07 -4.23 1.40
C VAL A 215 19.34 -5.24 2.51
N VAL A 216 20.06 -4.82 3.54
CA VAL A 216 20.29 -5.58 4.78
C VAL A 216 19.80 -4.73 5.94
N THR A 217 18.97 -5.30 6.81
CA THR A 217 18.38 -4.58 7.93
C THR A 217 18.31 -5.48 9.15
N THR A 218 17.88 -4.95 10.29
CA THR A 218 17.51 -5.76 11.46
C THR A 218 16.09 -5.44 11.90
N ALA A 219 15.36 -6.44 12.38
CA ALA A 219 14.04 -6.22 13.00
C ALA A 219 14.20 -5.50 14.34
N THR A 220 13.37 -4.49 14.60
CA THR A 220 13.43 -3.70 15.84
C THR A 220 12.09 -3.06 16.16
N GLU A 221 11.70 -3.05 17.44
CA GLU A 221 10.43 -2.45 17.89
C GLU A 221 10.36 -0.93 17.62
N ALA A 222 11.50 -0.25 17.65
CA ALA A 222 11.62 1.17 17.35
C ALA A 222 11.75 1.46 15.84
N GLY A 223 11.62 0.43 15.00
CA GLY A 223 11.82 0.53 13.56
C GLY A 223 10.66 1.14 12.80
N THR A 224 10.89 1.29 11.50
CA THR A 224 9.90 1.76 10.54
C THR A 224 9.04 0.59 10.08
N SER A 225 7.72 0.75 10.07
CA SER A 225 6.79 -0.26 9.56
C SER A 225 6.41 0.01 8.10
N VAL A 226 5.75 -0.95 7.44
CA VAL A 226 5.20 -0.78 6.08
C VAL A 226 4.24 0.41 6.03
N ALA A 227 3.36 0.56 7.03
CA ALA A 227 2.44 1.70 7.10
C ALA A 227 3.17 3.05 7.09
N SER A 228 4.27 3.19 7.85
CA SER A 228 5.08 4.41 7.87
C SER A 228 5.74 4.70 6.52
N LEU A 229 6.23 3.66 5.81
CA LEU A 229 6.78 3.83 4.46
C LEU A 229 5.71 4.25 3.45
N VAL A 230 4.49 3.68 3.55
CA VAL A 230 3.38 4.08 2.68
C VAL A 230 3.04 5.55 2.89
N GLU A 231 2.92 6.02 4.14
CA GLU A 231 2.67 7.43 4.44
C GLU A 231 3.74 8.34 3.83
N GLU A 232 5.02 8.00 3.99
CA GLU A 232 6.13 8.76 3.40
C GLU A 232 6.06 8.80 1.86
N VAL A 233 5.81 7.66 1.22
CA VAL A 233 5.66 7.60 -0.24
C VAL A 233 4.49 8.49 -0.68
N GLN A 234 3.34 8.40 0.00
CA GLN A 234 2.17 9.22 -0.32
C GLN A 234 2.45 10.74 -0.19
N GLU A 235 3.20 11.16 0.82
CA GLU A 235 3.61 12.55 1.00
C GLU A 235 4.50 13.04 -0.15
N ARG A 236 5.39 12.17 -0.65
CA ARG A 236 6.29 12.46 -1.77
C ARG A 236 5.62 12.40 -3.15
N LEU A 237 4.40 11.87 -3.25
CA LEU A 237 3.61 11.84 -4.49
C LEU A 237 2.88 13.17 -4.80
N HIS A 238 3.05 14.21 -3.97
CA HIS A 238 2.63 15.59 -4.22
C HIS A 238 1.18 15.78 -4.74
N GLY A 239 0.23 14.93 -4.37
CA GLY A 239 -1.16 15.05 -4.82
C GLY A 239 -1.55 14.12 -5.97
N ARG A 240 -0.67 13.24 -6.44
CA ARG A 240 -0.98 12.18 -7.41
C ARG A 240 -1.83 11.07 -6.78
N VAL A 241 -3.13 11.33 -6.65
CA VAL A 241 -4.08 10.43 -5.99
C VAL A 241 -4.16 9.07 -6.67
N ASP A 242 -4.00 9.02 -8.00
CA ASP A 242 -3.93 7.79 -8.80
C ASP A 242 -2.77 6.88 -8.35
N LEU A 243 -1.58 7.46 -8.15
CA LEU A 243 -0.40 6.73 -7.69
C LEU A 243 -0.51 6.35 -6.21
N ALA A 244 -1.08 7.22 -5.37
CA ALA A 244 -1.32 6.94 -3.96
C ALA A 244 -2.28 5.75 -3.79
N ALA A 245 -3.31 5.66 -4.64
CA ALA A 245 -4.23 4.53 -4.67
C ALA A 245 -3.54 3.24 -5.15
N LYS A 246 -2.68 3.34 -6.18
CA LYS A 246 -1.84 2.22 -6.64
C LYS A 246 -0.99 1.64 -5.52
N VAL A 247 -0.36 2.49 -4.68
CA VAL A 247 0.48 2.02 -3.56
C VAL A 247 -0.33 1.17 -2.58
N TRP A 248 -1.53 1.62 -2.17
CA TRP A 248 -2.39 0.82 -1.30
C TRP A 248 -2.86 -0.49 -1.95
N GLN A 249 -3.13 -0.48 -3.26
CA GLN A 249 -3.48 -1.70 -3.98
C GLN A 249 -2.34 -2.71 -3.92
N MET A 250 -1.11 -2.28 -4.19
CA MET A 250 0.05 -3.18 -4.15
C MET A 250 0.30 -3.74 -2.74
N VAL A 251 0.16 -2.91 -1.70
CA VAL A 251 0.30 -3.37 -0.31
C VAL A 251 -0.75 -4.43 0.04
N ALA A 252 -2.00 -4.20 -0.35
CA ALA A 252 -3.08 -5.13 -0.08
C ALA A 252 -2.94 -6.44 -0.87
N ASP A 253 -2.59 -6.35 -2.16
CA ASP A 253 -2.33 -7.50 -3.03
C ASP A 253 -1.17 -8.37 -2.49
N THR A 254 -0.11 -7.76 -1.96
CA THR A 254 1.07 -8.51 -1.48
C THR A 254 0.84 -9.18 -0.12
N LEU A 255 0.15 -8.50 0.80
CA LEU A 255 -0.02 -8.97 2.18
C LEU A 255 -1.32 -9.77 2.40
N GLY A 256 -2.28 -9.68 1.49
CA GLY A 256 -3.51 -10.46 1.53
C GLY A 256 -4.38 -10.13 2.74
N GLU A 257 -4.97 -11.15 3.36
CA GLU A 257 -6.07 -11.00 4.31
C GLU A 257 -5.74 -10.22 5.59
N ASP A 258 -4.49 -10.27 6.04
CA ASP A 258 -4.02 -9.64 7.29
C ASP A 258 -3.16 -8.39 7.03
N TRP A 259 -3.27 -7.79 5.84
CA TRP A 259 -2.43 -6.64 5.49
C TRP A 259 -2.55 -5.48 6.49
N MET A 260 -3.75 -5.23 7.02
CA MET A 260 -3.95 -4.17 8.00
C MET A 260 -3.20 -4.42 9.32
N GLY A 261 -3.09 -5.66 9.77
CA GLY A 261 -2.30 -6.02 10.95
C GLY A 261 -0.80 -6.10 10.66
N ALA A 262 -0.44 -6.71 9.54
CA ALA A 262 0.95 -6.92 9.12
C ALA A 262 1.70 -5.60 8.83
N THR A 263 1.00 -4.56 8.34
CA THR A 263 1.62 -3.27 8.01
C THR A 263 2.14 -2.48 9.21
N THR A 264 1.66 -2.79 10.42
CA THR A 264 1.97 -2.02 11.64
C THR A 264 2.75 -2.83 12.69
N SER A 265 2.65 -4.16 12.66
CA SER A 265 3.26 -5.06 13.63
C SER A 265 4.76 -5.29 13.39
N LEU A 266 5.17 -5.47 12.12
CA LEU A 266 6.56 -5.72 11.77
C LEU A 266 7.30 -4.42 11.43
N ARG A 267 8.51 -4.30 11.98
CA ARG A 267 9.32 -3.08 11.97
C ARG A 267 10.79 -3.41 11.80
N TRP A 268 11.48 -2.62 11.00
CA TRP A 268 12.90 -2.78 10.72
C TRP A 268 13.67 -1.46 10.82
N ASP A 269 14.96 -1.56 11.10
CA ASP A 269 15.86 -0.42 11.23
C ASP A 269 16.10 0.24 9.87
N ARG A 270 15.43 1.37 9.65
CA ARG A 270 15.55 2.12 8.41
C ARG A 270 16.94 2.69 8.19
N GLU A 271 17.60 3.19 9.24
CA GLU A 271 18.91 3.84 9.08
C GLU A 271 19.97 2.83 8.68
N GLU A 272 19.95 1.65 9.30
CA GLU A 272 20.76 0.51 8.91
C GLU A 272 20.46 0.10 7.47
N ALA A 273 19.18 -0.07 7.14
CA ALA A 273 18.75 -0.48 5.81
C ALA A 273 19.28 0.47 4.73
N VAL A 274 19.04 1.78 4.88
CA VAL A 274 19.50 2.80 3.92
C VAL A 274 21.02 2.81 3.79
N ARG A 275 21.76 2.74 4.91
CA ARG A 275 23.23 2.66 4.88
C ARG A 275 23.74 1.39 4.22
N SER A 276 23.00 0.30 4.32
CA SER A 276 23.36 -0.98 3.73
C SER A 276 23.03 -1.07 2.23
N MET A 277 22.20 -0.17 1.68
CA MET A 277 21.70 -0.33 0.31
C MET A 277 22.85 -0.38 -0.69
N ARG A 278 22.86 -1.41 -1.54
CA ARG A 278 23.80 -1.54 -2.66
C ARG A 278 23.03 -1.82 -3.94
N LEU A 279 23.40 -1.13 -5.02
CA LEU A 279 22.87 -1.37 -6.35
C LEU A 279 23.85 -2.23 -7.14
N PHE A 280 23.38 -3.32 -7.73
CA PHE A 280 24.18 -4.22 -8.56
C PHE A 280 23.63 -4.25 -9.99
N ASP A 281 24.52 -4.48 -10.95
CA ASP A 281 24.10 -4.98 -12.26
C ASP A 281 23.83 -6.49 -12.13
N ALA A 282 22.73 -6.97 -12.72
CA ALA A 282 22.40 -8.40 -12.67
C ALA A 282 23.48 -9.29 -13.30
N ASP A 283 24.28 -8.73 -14.22
CA ASP A 283 25.42 -9.42 -14.84
C ASP A 283 26.63 -9.66 -13.94
N ASP A 284 26.76 -8.85 -12.88
CA ASP A 284 27.82 -9.00 -11.88
C ASP A 284 27.45 -10.01 -10.79
N ILE A 285 26.18 -10.41 -10.70
CA ILE A 285 25.72 -11.39 -9.71
C ILE A 285 26.08 -12.81 -10.18
N PRO A 286 26.73 -13.63 -9.33
CA PRO A 286 26.99 -15.03 -9.64
C PRO A 286 25.73 -15.79 -10.04
N ARG A 287 25.76 -16.41 -11.22
CA ARG A 287 24.67 -17.23 -11.76
C ARG A 287 25.20 -18.42 -12.55
N VAL A 288 24.36 -19.45 -12.68
CA VAL A 288 24.54 -20.55 -13.64
C VAL A 288 24.44 -19.95 -15.05
N ARG A 289 25.41 -20.23 -15.92
CA ARG A 289 25.47 -19.69 -17.30
C ARG A 289 25.33 -20.76 -18.37
N GLU A 290 25.35 -22.02 -17.96
CA GLU A 290 25.19 -23.19 -18.79
C GLU A 290 23.77 -23.25 -19.37
N GLU A 291 23.65 -23.74 -20.60
CA GLU A 291 22.36 -24.07 -21.17
C GLU A 291 21.71 -25.19 -20.35
N LEU A 292 20.58 -24.86 -19.73
CA LEU A 292 19.80 -25.79 -18.94
C LEU A 292 18.88 -26.60 -19.86
N SER A 293 18.62 -27.85 -19.47
CA SER A 293 17.61 -28.68 -20.15
C SER A 293 16.27 -27.95 -20.20
N PRO A 294 15.56 -27.94 -21.34
CA PRO A 294 14.21 -27.37 -21.43
C PRO A 294 13.19 -28.00 -20.49
N ALA A 295 13.48 -29.18 -19.92
CA ALA A 295 12.63 -29.82 -18.91
C ALA A 295 12.76 -29.19 -17.51
N ILE A 296 13.71 -28.26 -17.30
CA ILE A 296 13.87 -27.56 -16.02
C ILE A 296 12.91 -26.37 -16.00
N GLU A 297 11.95 -26.40 -15.09
CA GLU A 297 10.92 -25.34 -14.96
C GLU A 297 11.41 -24.13 -14.16
N ALA A 298 12.27 -24.33 -13.16
CA ALA A 298 12.78 -23.24 -12.33
C ALA A 298 14.15 -23.58 -11.70
N VAL A 299 15.01 -22.56 -11.59
CA VAL A 299 16.26 -22.61 -10.83
C VAL A 299 16.26 -21.49 -9.81
N ARG A 300 16.51 -21.84 -8.54
CA ARG A 300 16.68 -20.88 -7.45
C ARG A 300 18.14 -20.87 -6.99
N LEU A 301 18.69 -19.69 -6.83
CA LEU A 301 20.07 -19.45 -6.46
C LEU A 301 20.09 -18.72 -5.13
N ARG A 302 20.87 -19.22 -4.17
CA ARG A 302 21.18 -18.50 -2.93
C ARG A 302 22.60 -17.97 -3.05
N VAL A 303 22.74 -16.65 -3.14
CA VAL A 303 23.98 -15.99 -3.53
C VAL A 303 24.44 -15.06 -2.43
N ASP A 304 25.69 -15.20 -2.00
CA ASP A 304 26.37 -14.19 -1.20
C ASP A 304 26.77 -13.02 -2.11
N CYS A 305 26.16 -11.86 -1.87
CA CYS A 305 26.39 -10.66 -2.64
C CYS A 305 27.38 -9.69 -1.97
N GLU A 306 28.06 -10.08 -0.89
CA GLU A 306 28.95 -9.17 -0.16
C GLU A 306 30.11 -8.67 -1.02
N ALA A 307 30.66 -9.53 -1.88
CA ALA A 307 31.76 -9.21 -2.79
C ALA A 307 31.30 -8.73 -4.19
N VAL A 308 29.99 -8.61 -4.43
CA VAL A 308 29.47 -8.12 -5.72
C VAL A 308 29.73 -6.62 -5.85
N PRO A 309 30.28 -6.13 -6.98
CA PRO A 309 30.62 -4.72 -7.14
C PRO A 309 29.36 -3.84 -7.15
N ALA A 310 29.26 -2.94 -6.16
CA ALA A 310 28.20 -1.95 -6.10
C ALA A 310 28.40 -0.83 -7.12
N LYS A 311 27.30 -0.31 -7.66
CA LYS A 311 27.26 0.83 -8.58
C LYS A 311 26.93 2.10 -7.81
N ALA A 312 27.68 3.17 -8.08
CA ALA A 312 27.46 4.51 -7.52
C ALA A 312 26.46 5.29 -8.39
N GLU A 313 25.26 4.76 -8.55
CA GLU A 313 24.18 5.36 -9.33
C GLU A 313 22.96 5.60 -8.44
N GLU A 314 22.12 6.55 -8.84
CA GLU A 314 20.82 6.77 -8.18
C GLU A 314 19.85 5.61 -8.45
N ILE A 315 19.08 5.26 -7.43
CA ILE A 315 18.00 4.29 -7.55
C ILE A 315 16.79 5.00 -8.15
N ARG A 316 16.57 4.79 -9.45
CA ARG A 316 15.41 5.25 -10.21
C ARG A 316 15.25 4.42 -11.48
N PRO A 317 14.06 4.36 -12.10
CA PRO A 317 13.91 3.76 -13.42
C PRO A 317 14.70 4.59 -14.45
N VAL A 318 15.34 3.93 -15.41
CA VAL A 318 16.06 4.59 -16.51
C VAL A 318 15.15 4.68 -17.74
N GLY A 319 15.27 5.78 -18.50
CA GLY A 319 14.69 5.92 -19.84
C GLY A 319 13.25 6.44 -19.88
N ARG A 320 12.95 7.48 -19.09
CA ARG A 320 11.80 8.37 -19.33
C ARG A 320 12.18 9.45 -20.32
#